data_AF-A0AAQ3B1U6-F1
#
_entry.id   AF-A0AAQ3B1U6-F1
#
_cell.length_a   1.000
_cell.length_b   1.000
_cell.length_c   1.000
_cell.angle_alpha   90.00
_cell.angle_beta   90.00
_cell.angle_gamma   90.00
#
_symmetry.space_group_name_H-M   'P 1'
#
loop_
_entity.id
_entity.type
_entity.pdbx_description
1 polymer ?
#
loop_
_entity_poly.entity_id
_entity_poly.type
_entity_poly.pdbx_seq_one_letter_code
_entity_poly.pdbx_strand_id
1 'polypeptide(L)' 'MADCKHDLSNREASRVYAEGCNPNEDELWLQSSRELVGGDDFCQSIPSVWIEAAIVNEQEYLELNISSDSIELVA' A
#
# COMPACT_ATOMS: atom_id res chain seq x y z
N MET A 1 18.84 -23.95 29.33
CA MET A 1 18.12 -23.06 28.39
C MET A 1 17.70 -23.92 27.22
N ALA A 2 16.40 -24.19 27.06
CA ALA A 2 15.90 -25.04 25.99
C ALA A 2 16.02 -24.28 24.66
N ASP A 3 16.76 -24.87 23.71
CA ASP A 3 16.88 -24.41 22.33
C ASP A 3 15.50 -24.59 21.66
N CYS A 4 14.66 -23.55 21.74
CA CYS A 4 13.32 -23.53 21.15
C CYS A 4 13.44 -23.28 19.64
N LYS A 5 14.04 -24.22 18.91
CA LYS A 5 13.87 -24.30 17.46
C LYS A 5 12.49 -24.91 17.23
N HIS A 6 11.46 -24.06 17.17
CA HIS A 6 10.24 -24.45 16.49
C HIS A 6 10.66 -24.95 15.10
N ASP A 7 10.33 -26.19 14.78
CA ASP A 7 10.29 -26.63 13.39
C ASP A 7 9.56 -25.54 12.62
N LEU A 8 10.26 -24.86 11.70
CA LEU A 8 9.69 -23.77 10.93
C LEU A 8 8.53 -24.38 10.16
N SER A 9 7.31 -24.21 10.68
CA SER A 9 6.06 -24.59 10.01
C SER A 9 6.17 -24.13 8.57
N ASN A 10 5.85 -25.00 7.61
CA ASN A 10 5.98 -24.70 6.19
C ASN A 10 5.39 -23.30 5.92
N ARG A 11 6.26 -22.31 5.71
CA ARG A 11 5.93 -20.89 5.82
C ARG A 11 4.90 -20.46 4.77
N GLU A 12 4.88 -21.19 3.66
CA GLU A 12 3.91 -21.08 2.59
C GLU A 12 2.52 -21.59 2.98
N ALA A 13 2.43 -22.64 3.82
CA ALA A 13 1.16 -23.21 4.27
C ALA A 13 0.42 -22.35 5.30
N SER A 14 1.10 -21.35 5.86
CA SER A 14 0.52 -20.41 6.84
C SER A 14 0.21 -19.03 6.25
N ARG A 15 0.35 -18.85 4.93
CA ARG A 15 -0.03 -17.60 4.26
C ARG A 15 -1.54 -17.54 4.09
N VAL A 16 -2.12 -16.43 4.53
CA VAL A 16 -3.54 -16.10 4.32
C VAL A 16 -3.60 -14.79 3.56
N TYR A 17 -4.42 -14.78 2.51
CA TYR A 17 -4.68 -13.62 1.68
C TYR A 17 -6.07 -13.07 2.02
N ALA A 18 -6.25 -11.76 1.88
CA ALA A 18 -7.59 -11.18 1.83
C ALA A 18 -8.36 -11.75 0.63
N GLU A 19 -9.69 -11.74 0.69
CA GLU A 19 -10.55 -12.23 -0.39
C GLU A 19 -10.22 -11.51 -1.71
N GLY A 20 -9.95 -12.28 -2.77
CA GLY A 20 -9.61 -11.75 -4.10
C GLY A 20 -8.17 -11.24 -4.25
N CYS A 21 -7.29 -11.47 -3.27
CA CYS A 21 -5.89 -10.99 -3.26
C CYS A 21 -4.84 -12.12 -3.28
N ASN A 22 -5.19 -13.35 -3.62
CA ASN A 22 -4.23 -14.45 -3.74
C ASN A 22 -3.54 -14.44 -5.12
N PRO A 23 -2.24 -14.16 -5.21
CA PRO A 23 -1.54 -14.03 -6.50
C PRO A 23 -1.45 -15.33 -7.31
N ASN A 24 -1.73 -16.48 -6.70
CA ASN A 24 -1.68 -17.78 -7.37
C ASN A 24 -3.06 -18.25 -7.85
N GLU A 25 -4.15 -17.65 -7.36
CA GLU A 25 -5.52 -18.11 -7.61
C GLU A 25 -6.38 -17.04 -8.28
N ASP A 26 -6.19 -15.76 -7.93
CA ASP A 26 -7.03 -14.65 -8.38
C ASP A 26 -6.38 -13.90 -9.56
N GLU A 27 -7.03 -13.90 -10.73
CA GLU A 27 -6.50 -13.25 -11.95
C GLU A 27 -6.28 -11.73 -11.75
N LEU A 28 -7.14 -11.07 -10.97
CA LEU A 28 -7.11 -9.63 -10.71
C LEU A 28 -6.52 -9.27 -9.34
N TRP A 29 -5.79 -10.18 -8.69
CA TRP A 29 -5.29 -9.99 -7.32
C TRP A 29 -4.58 -8.65 -7.09
N LEU A 30 -3.80 -8.19 -8.08
CA LEU A 30 -3.03 -6.96 -7.97
C LEU A 30 -3.95 -5.74 -7.95
N GLN A 31 -5.03 -5.75 -8.72
CA GLN A 31 -6.01 -4.68 -8.74
C GLN A 31 -6.83 -4.68 -7.45
N SER A 32 -7.32 -5.83 -7.01
CA SER A 32 -8.04 -5.97 -5.73
C SER A 32 -7.19 -5.52 -4.54
N SER A 33 -5.91 -5.92 -4.49
CA SER A 33 -4.98 -5.52 -3.44
C SER A 33 -4.72 -4.01 -3.43
N ARG A 34 -4.60 -3.38 -4.62
CA ARG A 34 -4.47 -1.93 -4.74
C ARG A 34 -5.72 -1.19 -4.26
N GLU A 35 -6.90 -1.68 -4.60
CA GLU A 35 -8.16 -1.06 -4.19
C GLU A 35 -8.41 -1.21 -2.69
N LEU A 36 -8.12 -2.37 -2.11
CA LEU A 36 -8.37 -2.66 -0.69
C LEU A 36 -7.35 -2.01 0.24
N VAL A 37 -6.07 -2.09 -0.12
CA VAL A 37 -4.98 -1.74 0.80
C VAL A 37 -3.88 -0.92 0.14
N GLY A 38 -3.97 -0.55 -1.14
CA GLY A 38 -2.91 0.20 -1.81
C GLY A 38 -1.75 -0.67 -2.35
N GLY A 39 -1.91 -2.00 -2.33
CA GLY A 39 -0.90 -2.96 -2.77
C GLY A 39 -0.02 -3.48 -1.62
N ASP A 40 1.18 -3.95 -1.96
CA ASP A 40 2.12 -4.64 -1.03
C ASP A 40 2.66 -3.72 0.09
N ASP A 41 2.71 -2.41 -0.14
CA ASP A 41 3.34 -1.43 0.75
C ASP A 41 2.35 -0.50 1.48
N PHE A 42 1.04 -0.79 1.44
CA PHE A 42 0.01 0.07 2.05
C PHE A 42 0.00 1.53 1.54
N CYS A 43 0.33 1.74 0.28
CA CYS A 43 0.45 3.08 -0.30
C CYS A 43 -0.91 3.63 -0.76
N GLN A 44 -1.27 4.84 -0.33
CA GLN A 44 -2.42 5.55 -0.89
C GLN A 44 -2.02 6.35 -2.13
N SER A 45 -2.85 6.30 -3.18
CA SER A 45 -2.65 7.13 -4.37
C SER A 45 -3.08 8.58 -4.09
N ILE A 46 -2.23 9.56 -4.41
CA ILE A 46 -2.62 10.97 -4.43
C ILE A 46 -3.15 11.38 -5.82
N PRO A 47 -4.09 12.33 -5.93
CA PRO A 47 -4.59 12.81 -7.22
C PRO A 47 -3.49 13.43 -8.09
N SER A 48 -3.44 13.08 -9.38
CA SER A 48 -2.43 13.62 -10.32
C SER A 48 -2.54 15.14 -10.50
N VAL A 49 -3.75 15.70 -10.37
CA VAL A 49 -4.01 17.15 -10.43
C VAL A 49 -3.24 17.95 -9.38
N TRP A 50 -2.78 17.31 -8.30
CA TRP A 50 -1.95 17.96 -7.30
C TRP A 50 -0.53 18.20 -7.79
N ILE A 51 0.01 17.28 -8.60
CA ILE A 51 1.32 17.46 -9.25
C ILE A 51 1.23 18.56 -10.30
N GLU A 52 0.15 18.59 -11.08
CA GLU A 52 -0.09 19.66 -12.05
C GLU A 52 -0.12 21.04 -11.37
N ALA A 53 -0.82 21.16 -10.23
CA ALA A 53 -0.87 22.39 -9.44
C ALA A 53 0.52 22.81 -8.93
N ALA A 54 1.30 21.87 -8.39
CA ALA A 54 2.67 22.15 -7.92
C ALA A 54 3.60 22.66 -9.03
N ILE A 55 3.49 22.08 -10.24
CA ILE A 55 4.23 22.52 -11.42
C ILE A 55 3.83 23.94 -11.82
N VAL A 56 2.53 24.24 -11.85
CA VAL A 56 2.03 25.59 -12.18
C VAL A 56 2.48 26.63 -11.17
N ASN A 57 2.57 26.25 -9.90
CA ASN A 57 3.01 27.13 -8.82
C ASN A 57 4.55 27.23 -8.67
N GLU A 58 5.31 26.61 -9.59
CA GLU A 58 6.79 26.57 -9.54
C GLU A 58 7.34 26.04 -8.20
N GLN A 59 6.61 25.13 -7.56
CA GLN A 59 7.03 24.53 -6.30
C GLN A 59 8.20 23.55 -6.53
N GLU A 60 9.25 23.68 -5.72
CA GLU A 60 10.39 22.75 -5.74
C GLU A 60 10.03 21.38 -5.15
N TYR A 61 9.07 21.35 -4.22
CA TYR A 61 8.63 20.17 -3.50
C TYR A 61 7.11 20.08 -3.49
N LEU A 62 6.58 18.85 -3.52
CA LEU A 62 5.17 18.61 -3.23
C LEU A 62 4.99 18.59 -1.71
N GLU A 63 4.31 19.60 -1.17
CA GLU A 63 4.01 19.68 0.25
C GLU A 63 2.60 19.14 0.52
N LEU A 64 2.51 18.17 1.43
CA LEU A 64 1.26 17.51 1.81
C LEU A 64 1.01 17.68 3.29
N ASN A 65 -0.23 18.01 3.65
CA ASN A 65 -0.69 17.95 5.03
C ASN A 65 -1.39 16.62 5.26
N ILE A 66 -0.96 15.87 6.28
CA ILE A 66 -1.48 14.53 6.59
C ILE A 66 -2.06 14.56 7.99
N SER A 67 -3.32 14.15 8.11
CA SER A 67 -4.04 13.98 9.38
C SER A 67 -4.41 12.51 9.59
N SER A 68 -5.15 12.22 10.66
CA SER A 68 -5.65 10.87 10.95
C SER A 68 -6.64 10.35 9.91
N ASP A 69 -7.30 11.25 9.19
CA ASP A 69 -8.46 10.98 8.35
C ASP A 69 -8.39 11.65 6.97
N SER A 70 -7.39 12.50 6.72
CA SER A 70 -7.22 13.19 5.44
C SER A 70 -5.76 13.31 5.01
N ILE A 71 -5.58 13.42 3.69
CA ILE A 71 -4.36 13.91 3.04
C ILE A 71 -4.80 15.09 2.18
N GLU A 72 -4.08 16.20 2.25
CA GLU A 72 -4.41 17.44 1.55
C GLU A 72 -3.15 18.04 0.90
N LEU A 73 -3.30 18.64 -0.29
CA LEU A 73 -2.25 19.42 -0.93
C LEU A 73 -2.08 20.77 -0.23
N VAL A 74 -0.84 21.14 0.08
CA VAL A 74 -0.49 22.50 0.49
C VAL A 74 -0.16 23.30 -0.77
N ALA A 75 -1.09 24.18 -1.16
CA ALA A 75 -1.02 24.97 -2.39
C ALA A 75 -0.36 26.35 -2.16
#